data_AF-A0A8B3FKY2-F1
#
_entry.id   AF-A0A8B3FKY2-F1
#
_cell.length_a   1.000
_cell.length_b   1.000
_cell.length_c   1.000
_cell.angle_alpha   90.00
_cell.angle_beta   90.00
_cell.angle_gamma   90.00
#
_symmetry.space_group_name_H-M   'P 1'
#
loop_
_entity.id
_entity.type
_entity.pdbx_description
1 polymer ?
#
loop_
_entity_poly.entity_id
_entity_poly.type
_entity_poly.pdbx_seq_one_letter_code
_entity_poly.pdbx_strand_id
1 'polypeptide(L)' 'MIPGYVYILVNPSMPGLIKIGRTLRDPRLRARELSSTGIPTPFQVAFELFAEQHETLEARIHCELADNPTNRSNLHYCRR' A
#
# COMPACT_ATOMS: atom_id res chain seq x y z
N MET A 1 -16.94 13.40 1.57
CA MET A 1 -15.59 12.79 1.53
C MET A 1 -15.54 11.76 2.63
N ILE A 2 -15.13 10.53 2.32
CA ILE A 2 -15.15 9.43 3.29
C ILE A 2 -13.72 9.29 3.81
N PRO A 3 -13.46 9.49 5.11
CA PRO A 3 -12.12 9.30 5.64
C PRO A 3 -11.76 7.81 5.67
N GLY A 4 -10.47 7.52 5.49
CA GLY A 4 -9.99 6.15 5.35
C GLY A 4 -8.51 6.03 5.67
N TYR A 5 -7.99 4.82 5.52
CA TYR A 5 -6.61 4.48 5.84
C TYR A 5 -5.82 4.21 4.57
N VAL A 6 -4.64 4.82 4.46
CA VAL A 6 -3.60 4.44 3.52
C VAL A 6 -2.56 3.63 4.28
N TYR A 7 -2.11 2.53 3.70
CA TYR A 7 -1.17 1.62 4.35
C TYR A 7 -0.07 1.18 3.39
N ILE A 8 1.09 0.87 3.98
CA ILE A 8 2.25 0.31 3.30
C ILE A 8 2.55 -1.03 3.93
N LEU A 9 2.45 -2.08 3.12
CA LEU A 9 2.80 -3.44 3.49
C LEU A 9 4.20 -3.75 2.99
N VAL A 10 4.98 -4.40 3.84
CA VAL A 10 6.30 -4.92 3.51
C VAL A 10 6.36 -6.39 3.83
N ASN A 11 7.15 -7.14 3.07
CA ASN A 11 7.39 -8.55 3.36
C ASN A 11 8.88 -8.75 3.66
N PRO A 12 9.26 -9.20 4.85
CA PRO A 12 10.67 -9.43 5.17
C PRO A 12 11.31 -10.50 4.29
N SER A 13 10.53 -11.42 3.73
CA SER A 13 11.00 -12.45 2.81
C SER A 13 11.11 -11.98 1.36
N MET A 14 10.64 -10.77 1.04
CA MET A 14 10.82 -10.12 -0.26
C MET A 14 11.37 -8.70 -0.05
N PRO A 15 12.65 -8.57 0.36
CA PRO A 15 13.27 -7.27 0.58
C PRO A 15 13.27 -6.45 -0.72
N GLY A 16 12.82 -5.19 -0.62
CA GLY A 16 12.67 -4.28 -1.77
C GLY A 16 11.27 -4.25 -2.37
N LEU A 17 10.40 -5.23 -2.05
CA LEU A 17 9.01 -5.21 -2.47
C LEU A 17 8.14 -4.57 -1.38
N ILE A 18 7.57 -3.42 -1.71
CA ILE A 18 6.58 -2.73 -0.87
C ILE A 18 5.25 -2.71 -1.60
N LYS A 19 4.15 -2.87 -0.87
CA LYS A 19 2.81 -2.75 -1.41
C LYS A 19 2.09 -1.59 -0.73
N ILE A 20 1.80 -0.57 -1.50
CA ILE A 20 0.96 0.55 -1.07
C ILE A 20 -0.49 0.20 -1.39
N GLY A 21 -1.40 0.55 -0.49
CA GLY A 21 -2.82 0.35 -0.68
C GLY A 21 -3.64 1.27 0.21
N ARG A 22 -4.94 1.29 -0.05
CA ARG A 22 -5.91 2.03 0.74
C ARG A 22 -7.07 1.13 1.16
N THR A 23 -7.68 1.46 2.28
CA THR A 23 -8.85 0.76 2.79
C THR A 23 -9.72 1.72 3.57
N LEU A 24 -11.02 1.49 3.54
CA LEU A 24 -11.98 2.17 4.42
C LEU A 24 -12.12 1.47 5.78
N ARG A 25 -11.47 0.31 5.94
CA ARG A 25 -11.52 -0.55 7.13
C ARG A 25 -10.15 -0.66 7.78
N ASP A 26 -10.01 -1.53 8.77
CA ASP A 26 -8.71 -1.78 9.41
C ASP A 26 -7.67 -2.33 8.41
N PRO A 27 -6.49 -1.68 8.27
CA PRO A 27 -5.45 -2.09 7.33
C PRO A 27 -4.79 -3.43 7.71
N ARG A 28 -4.79 -3.82 8.99
CA ARG A 28 -4.19 -5.08 9.46
C ARG A 28 -5.05 -6.26 9.04
N LEU A 29 -6.36 -6.12 9.04
CA LEU A 29 -7.27 -7.12 8.47
C LEU A 29 -6.97 -7.33 6.98
N ARG A 30 -6.83 -6.24 6.21
CA ARG A 30 -6.46 -6.33 4.79
C ARG A 30 -5.10 -6.98 4.56
N ALA A 31 -4.10 -6.67 5.39
CA ALA A 31 -2.79 -7.30 5.33
C ALA A 31 -2.87 -8.82 5.54
N ARG A 32 -3.67 -9.26 6.52
CA ARG A 32 -3.93 -10.68 6.80
C ARG A 32 -4.67 -11.39 5.65
N GLU A 33 -5.67 -10.74 5.07
CA GLU A 33 -6.38 -11.26 3.89
C GLU A 33 -5.42 -11.42 2.70
N LEU A 34 -4.45 -10.51 2.55
CA LEU A 34 -3.47 -10.58 1.48
C LEU A 34 -2.40 -11.64 1.69
N SER A 35 -2.07 -12.01 2.93
CA SER A 35 -1.08 -13.03 3.27
C SER A 35 -1.59 -14.48 3.12
N SER A 36 -2.47 -14.74 2.15
CA SER A 36 -3.09 -16.06 1.93
C SER A 36 -2.11 -17.12 1.36
N THR A 37 -2.61 -18.34 1.15
CA THR A 37 -1.85 -19.55 0.75
C THR A 37 -1.10 -19.36 -0.56
N GLY A 38 0.12 -18.84 -0.49
CA GLY A 38 0.94 -18.50 -1.65
C GLY A 38 2.10 -17.57 -1.35
N ILE A 39 2.10 -16.92 -0.17
CA ILE A 39 3.20 -16.06 0.26
C ILE A 39 3.89 -16.71 1.47
N PRO A 40 5.20 -16.96 1.43
CA PRO A 40 5.93 -17.69 2.49
C PRO A 40 5.98 -16.95 3.83
N THR A 41 5.69 -15.65 3.86
CA THR A 41 5.71 -14.85 5.10
C THR A 41 4.62 -13.80 5.04
N PRO A 42 3.86 -13.57 6.13
CA PRO A 42 2.78 -12.61 6.12
C PRO A 42 3.30 -11.20 5.85
N PHE A 43 2.50 -10.43 5.12
CA PHE A 43 2.73 -9.00 4.96
C PHE A 43 2.61 -8.31 6.32
N GLN A 44 3.57 -7.45 6.61
CA GLN A 44 3.57 -6.62 7.81
C GLN A 44 3.22 -5.19 7.43
N VAL A 45 2.39 -4.54 8.25
CA VAL A 45 2.08 -3.12 8.11
C VAL A 45 3.30 -2.34 8.60
N ALA A 46 4.07 -1.78 7.68
CA ALA A 46 5.18 -0.90 8.01
C ALA A 46 4.69 0.52 8.33
N PHE A 47 3.62 0.95 7.67
CA PHE A 47 3.04 2.27 7.84
C PHE A 47 1.53 2.23 7.66
N GLU A 48 0.81 2.95 8.51
CA GLU A 48 -0.63 3.19 8.41
C GLU A 48 -0.90 4.67 8.68
N LEU A 49 -1.70 5.31 7.83
CA LEU A 49 -2.04 6.72 7.97
C LEU A 49 -3.52 6.92 7.70
N PHE A 50 -4.19 7.60 8.64
CA PHE A 50 -5.57 8.00 8.51
C PHE A 50 -5.67 9.35 7.83
N ALA A 51 -6.38 9.42 6.71
CA ALA A 51 -6.55 10.65 5.93
C ALA A 51 -7.99 10.77 5.43
N GLU A 52 -8.51 12.00 5.48
CA GLU A 52 -9.81 12.35 4.88
C GLU A 52 -9.78 12.23 3.35
N GLN A 53 -8.61 12.41 2.74
CA GLN A 53 -8.35 12.33 1.30
C GLN A 53 -7.42 11.15 0.97
N HIS A 54 -7.75 9.96 1.48
CA HIS A 54 -6.94 8.75 1.31
C HIS A 54 -6.68 8.40 -0.17
N GLU A 55 -7.59 8.74 -1.10
CA GLU A 55 -7.40 8.50 -2.53
C GLU A 55 -6.29 9.35 -3.13
N THR A 56 -6.33 10.66 -2.87
CA THR A 56 -5.31 11.60 -3.35
C THR A 56 -3.97 11.32 -2.69
N LEU A 57 -3.97 10.95 -1.41
CA LEU A 57 -2.75 10.60 -0.70
C LEU A 57 -2.08 9.34 -1.28
N GLU A 58 -2.85 8.28 -1.52
CA GLU A 58 -2.36 7.04 -2.13
C GLU A 58 -1.76 7.31 -3.52
N ALA A 59 -2.47 8.08 -4.37
CA ALA A 59 -1.97 8.47 -5.68
C ALA A 59 -0.68 9.30 -5.60
N ARG A 60 -0.58 10.24 -4.65
CA ARG A 60 0.65 11.01 -4.43
C ARG A 60 1.81 10.12 -3.99
N ILE A 61 1.59 9.22 -3.03
CA ILE A 61 2.61 8.27 -2.59
C ILE A 61 3.05 7.39 -3.77
N HIS A 62 2.11 6.92 -4.58
CA HIS A 62 2.43 6.19 -5.80
C HIS A 62 3.24 7.03 -6.81
N CYS A 63 2.94 8.32 -6.99
CA CYS A 63 3.73 9.21 -7.84
C CYS A 63 5.16 9.38 -7.29
N GLU A 64 5.31 9.72 -6.01
CA GLU A 64 6.63 9.97 -5.40
C GLU A 64 7.51 8.71 -5.40
N LEU A 65 6.91 7.53 -5.28
CA LEU A 65 7.62 6.25 -5.37
C LEU A 65 7.68 5.66 -6.78
N ALA A 66 7.03 6.26 -7.78
CA ALA A 66 7.11 5.79 -9.17
C ALA A 66 8.52 5.94 -9.75
N ASP A 67 9.30 6.89 -9.25
CA ASP A 67 10.72 7.05 -9.57
C ASP A 67 11.60 5.88 -9.08
N ASN A 68 11.07 5.00 -8.21
CA ASN A 68 11.75 3.79 -7.74
C ASN A 68 11.03 2.52 -8.25
N PRO A 69 11.54 1.86 -9.31
CA PRO A 69 10.81 0.84 -10.09
C PRO A 69 10.61 -0.53 -9.40
N THR A 70 10.75 -0.65 -8.08
CA THR A 70 10.64 -1.92 -7.35
C THR A 70 9.20 -2.41 -7.10
N ASN A 71 8.17 -1.63 -7.45
CA ASN A 71 6.76 -2.00 -7.21
C ASN A 71 5.89 -1.90 -8.48
N ARG A 72 5.92 -2.93 -9.34
CA ARG A 72 4.91 -3.10 -10.41
C ARG A 72 3.62 -3.68 -9.82
N SER A 73 2.76 -2.83 -9.27
CA SER A 73 1.38 -3.18 -8.97
C SER A 73 0.51 -1.94 -9.10
N ASN A 74 0.05 -1.72 -10.34
CA ASN A 74 -0.90 -0.72 -10.84
C ASN A 74 -0.35 0.69 -11.12
N LEU A 75 -0.34 0.96 -12.42
CA LEU A 75 0.05 2.18 -13.10
C LEU A 75 -1.12 3.18 -13.04
N HIS A 76 -0.97 4.33 -12.38
CA HIS A 76 -1.85 5.48 -12.65
C HIS A 76 -1.11 6.83 -12.60
N TYR A 77 -0.76 7.28 -13.81
CA TYR A 77 -0.63 8.63 -14.35
C TYR A 77 -0.59 9.83 -13.37
N CYS A 78 0.62 10.25 -13.02
CA CYS A 78 0.88 11.63 -12.59
C CYS A 78 0.89 12.54 -13.82
N ARG A 79 -0.15 13.35 -14.04
CA ARG A 79 0.03 14.56 -14.86
C ARG A 79 0.67 15.62 -13.97
N ARG A 80 1.91 15.94 -14.33
CA ARG A 80 2.64 17.12 -13.88
C ARG A 80 1.81 18.38 -14.14
#